data_AF-A0A840CDC7-F1
#
_entry.id   AF-A0A840CDC7-F1
#
_cell.length_a   1.000
_cell.length_b   1.000
_cell.length_c   1.000
_cell.angle_alpha   90.00
_cell.angle_beta   90.00
_cell.angle_gamma   90.00
#
_symmetry.space_group_name_H-M   'P 1'
#
loop_
_entity.id
_entity.type
_entity.pdbx_description
1 polymer ?
#
loop_
_entity_poly.entity_id
_entity_poly.type
_entity_poly.pdbx_seq_one_letter_code
_entity_poly.pdbx_strand_id
1 'polypeptide(L)'
;MNISSPVTDPVTPLGAAPAILAAANLLLPHLERGQRVDTAALRSAMETAFGASDANGAWDWKLAYEACEVATVLFLRKYGKALFRKAASPASRLGPLAKIAGLLPTQTRRSEESQSFQQFSTPLPLGLAALAAAAITPDDVVLEPSAGTGLMAILAQAAGGSLILNELAETRADLLSSLFPAFPVTRFDATQIDDYLTTDAMPSVVLMNPPFSVMANVEGRMADAAYRHVVSALARLTPGGRLVTITGANFGPEAKAWRDAFIRLQDRGRVVFTAAIDGAVFAKHGTSIDTRLTVIDKLPADDPSVFQASPGIAPDVATLLGWIESQLPPRLPVSQLKVVSPVRTAAPKTVRGSLARAASSRPAVAPAFDPEGVELTYETVDWTPPEGARLSDAIYEEYALQSLRIPGAEPHPTRLVQSAAMASVAPPKPSYRPMLPADIRTRLSNAQLETVIYAGEAHADHLAGVWTVVAYSPHPGVEWQLSWQETSKRSLDRAFGEVIRKLEGSVEELKALMDAADDEAARKKREQELQWERWRREEDKRSEAKARSESLQQLSDIMADWTKALSVEMFFVEAEKRMQMVDGERRVHLESRLRLARSMLGDLDPLSFIEQWVSPEERYQRKFMDE
;
A
#
# COMPACT_ATOMS: atom_id res chain seq x y z
N MET A 1 52.42 31.26 -22.00
CA MET A 1 51.31 30.33 -22.27
C MET A 1 51.16 29.43 -21.05
N ASN A 2 50.28 29.81 -20.11
CA ASN A 2 49.90 28.95 -19.00
C ASN A 2 48.49 28.46 -19.28
N ILE A 3 48.38 27.16 -19.55
CA ILE A 3 47.12 26.47 -19.80
C ILE A 3 46.54 26.15 -18.43
N SER A 4 45.50 26.87 -18.01
CA SER A 4 44.73 26.53 -16.82
C SER A 4 43.77 25.41 -17.16
N SER A 5 43.92 24.26 -16.50
CA SER A 5 42.97 23.15 -16.52
C SER A 5 41.59 23.62 -16.03
N PRO A 6 40.48 23.10 -16.58
CA PRO A 6 39.15 23.45 -16.10
C PRO A 6 38.94 22.83 -14.71
N VAL A 7 38.58 23.67 -13.76
CA VAL A 7 38.06 23.26 -12.45
C VAL A 7 36.74 22.54 -12.71
N THR A 8 36.65 21.29 -12.27
CA THR A 8 35.38 20.54 -12.23
C THR A 8 34.47 21.20 -11.21
N ASP A 9 33.32 21.70 -11.67
CA ASP A 9 32.26 22.22 -10.79
C ASP A 9 31.84 21.13 -9.77
N PRO A 10 31.56 21.50 -8.51
CA PRO A 10 31.01 20.56 -7.55
C PRO A 10 29.64 20.09 -8.05
N VAL A 11 29.53 18.78 -8.29
CA VAL A 11 28.27 18.11 -8.65
C VAL A 11 27.24 18.45 -7.57
N THR A 12 26.20 19.18 -7.95
CA THR A 12 25.06 19.41 -7.07
C THR A 12 24.50 18.05 -6.65
N PRO A 13 24.29 17.78 -5.35
CA PRO A 13 23.75 16.50 -4.90
C PRO A 13 22.44 16.22 -5.64
N LEU A 14 22.37 15.09 -6.35
CA LEU A 14 21.12 14.63 -6.94
C LEU A 14 20.10 14.41 -5.82
N GLY A 15 18.84 14.76 -6.05
CA GLY A 15 17.75 14.32 -5.17
C GLY A 15 17.73 12.79 -5.04
N ALA A 16 17.18 12.27 -3.95
CA ALA A 16 17.24 10.84 -3.63
C ALA A 16 16.71 9.94 -4.76
N ALA A 17 15.57 10.28 -5.38
CA ALA A 17 14.98 9.48 -6.45
C ALA A 17 15.88 9.40 -7.72
N PRO A 18 16.39 10.49 -8.30
CA PRO A 18 17.38 10.43 -9.38
C PRO A 18 18.63 9.60 -9.04
N ALA A 19 19.16 9.72 -7.82
CA ALA A 19 20.32 8.95 -7.38
C ALA A 19 20.01 7.45 -7.25
N ILE A 20 18.86 7.08 -6.66
CA ILE A 20 18.38 5.69 -6.62
C ILE A 20 18.22 5.12 -8.03
N LEU A 21 17.64 5.89 -8.95
CA LEU A 21 17.47 5.45 -10.34
C LEU A 21 18.82 5.24 -11.04
N ALA A 22 19.80 6.11 -10.79
CA ALA A 22 21.15 5.94 -11.31
C ALA A 22 21.83 4.67 -10.73
N ALA A 23 21.73 4.43 -9.42
CA ALA A 23 22.22 3.21 -8.79
C ALA A 23 21.53 1.96 -9.37
N ALA A 24 20.22 1.98 -9.54
CA ALA A 24 19.45 0.89 -10.14
C ALA A 24 19.90 0.56 -11.58
N ASN A 25 20.27 1.56 -12.38
CA ASN A 25 20.84 1.35 -13.71
C ASN A 25 22.24 0.70 -13.67
N LEU A 26 23.04 0.96 -12.63
CA LEU A 26 24.32 0.27 -12.41
C LEU A 26 24.12 -1.19 -12.00
N LEU A 27 23.03 -1.49 -11.28
CA LEU A 27 22.68 -2.84 -10.84
C LEU A 27 22.02 -3.69 -11.95
N LEU A 28 21.28 -3.06 -12.86
CA LEU A 28 20.54 -3.76 -13.92
C LEU A 28 21.41 -4.77 -14.72
N PRO A 29 22.64 -4.45 -15.16
CA PRO A 29 23.49 -5.41 -15.86
C PRO A 29 23.83 -6.68 -15.06
N HIS A 30 23.84 -6.61 -13.72
CA HIS A 30 24.02 -7.80 -12.88
C HIS A 30 22.82 -8.74 -13.04
N LEU A 31 21.60 -8.20 -12.96
CA LEU A 31 20.36 -8.97 -13.19
C LEU A 31 20.30 -9.56 -14.60
N GLU A 32 20.70 -8.78 -15.62
CA GLU A 32 20.76 -9.22 -17.02
C GLU A 32 21.71 -10.40 -17.24
N ARG A 33 22.83 -10.45 -16.51
CA ARG A 33 23.80 -11.55 -16.55
C ARG A 33 23.46 -12.71 -15.61
N GLY A 34 22.38 -12.60 -14.84
CA GLY A 34 22.05 -13.57 -13.79
C GLY A 34 23.08 -13.61 -12.66
N GLN A 35 23.81 -12.51 -12.45
CA GLN A 35 24.82 -12.37 -11.40
C GLN A 35 24.17 -11.87 -10.12
N ARG A 36 24.60 -12.44 -8.99
CA ARG A 36 24.17 -11.98 -7.67
C ARG A 36 24.70 -10.56 -7.42
N VAL A 37 23.83 -9.70 -6.90
CA VAL A 37 24.20 -8.40 -6.34
C VAL A 37 24.55 -8.63 -4.87
N ASP A 38 25.85 -8.65 -4.56
CA ASP A 38 26.31 -8.69 -3.18
C ASP A 38 26.35 -7.28 -2.56
N THR A 39 26.65 -7.22 -1.27
CA THR A 39 26.74 -5.98 -0.51
C THR A 39 27.80 -5.03 -1.06
N ALA A 40 28.90 -5.54 -1.62
CA ALA A 40 29.97 -4.72 -2.16
C ALA A 40 29.56 -4.07 -3.49
N ALA A 41 28.94 -4.83 -4.39
CA ALA A 41 28.38 -4.34 -5.64
C ALA A 41 27.28 -3.31 -5.40
N LEU A 42 26.38 -3.58 -4.43
CA LEU A 42 25.33 -2.63 -4.05
C LEU A 42 25.90 -1.33 -3.48
N ARG A 43 26.86 -1.42 -2.55
CA ARG A 43 27.53 -0.23 -2.01
C ARG A 43 28.21 0.57 -3.13
N SER A 44 28.99 -0.08 -3.99
CA SER A 44 29.68 0.60 -5.09
C SER A 44 28.71 1.34 -6.02
N ALA A 45 27.56 0.73 -6.35
CA ALA A 45 26.52 1.38 -7.14
C ALA A 45 25.94 2.61 -6.44
N MET A 46 25.65 2.51 -5.14
CA MET A 46 25.13 3.62 -4.34
C MET A 46 26.14 4.76 -4.21
N GLU A 47 27.40 4.47 -3.88
CA GLU A 47 28.46 5.47 -3.76
C GLU A 47 28.71 6.22 -5.07
N THR A 48 28.68 5.48 -6.19
CA THR A 48 28.82 6.07 -7.53
C THR A 48 27.66 7.01 -7.85
N ALA A 49 26.44 6.62 -7.49
CA ALA A 49 25.24 7.38 -7.82
C ALA A 49 25.00 8.60 -6.91
N PHE A 50 25.29 8.46 -5.61
CA PHE A 50 25.15 9.53 -4.62
C PHE A 50 26.41 10.41 -4.51
N GLY A 51 27.54 9.97 -5.07
CA GLY A 51 28.81 10.68 -5.01
C GLY A 51 29.46 10.71 -3.62
N ALA A 52 29.01 9.85 -2.70
CA ALA A 52 29.44 9.84 -1.30
C ALA A 52 29.30 8.44 -0.67
N SER A 53 30.12 8.16 0.35
CA SER A 53 30.08 6.89 1.09
C SER A 53 28.89 6.80 2.05
N ASP A 54 28.55 5.58 2.49
CA ASP A 54 27.54 5.37 3.55
C ASP A 54 27.93 6.05 4.88
N ALA A 55 29.24 6.24 5.13
CA ALA A 55 29.74 6.92 6.32
C ALA A 55 29.49 8.44 6.32
N ASN A 56 29.24 9.04 5.15
CA ASN A 56 28.95 10.48 5.03
C ASN A 56 27.47 10.80 5.32
N GLY A 57 26.61 9.77 5.49
CA GLY A 57 25.17 9.95 5.70
C GLY A 57 24.38 10.41 4.47
N ALA A 58 25.01 10.40 3.28
CA ALA A 58 24.37 10.83 2.03
C ALA A 58 23.28 9.85 1.54
N TRP A 59 23.36 8.59 1.96
CA TRP A 59 22.37 7.56 1.71
C TRP A 59 22.39 6.53 2.84
N ASP A 60 21.30 5.79 3.00
CA ASP A 60 21.18 4.69 3.94
C ASP A 60 20.86 3.36 3.24
N TRP A 61 20.89 2.26 3.99
CA TRP A 61 20.62 0.94 3.43
C TRP A 61 19.16 0.76 2.97
N LYS A 62 18.22 1.61 3.41
CA LYS A 62 16.84 1.60 2.90
C LYS A 62 16.82 2.07 1.45
N LEU A 63 17.46 3.20 1.14
CA LEU A 63 17.57 3.69 -0.24
C LEU A 63 18.31 2.67 -1.14
N ALA A 64 19.28 1.94 -0.58
CA ALA A 64 19.96 0.86 -1.30
C ALA A 64 19.03 -0.31 -1.66
N TYR A 65 18.13 -0.70 -0.76
CA TYR A 65 17.12 -1.70 -1.06
C TYR A 65 16.07 -1.20 -2.07
N GLU A 66 15.67 0.08 -1.99
CA GLU A 66 14.82 0.69 -3.02
C GLU A 66 15.50 0.66 -4.39
N ALA A 67 16.81 0.89 -4.48
CA ALA A 67 17.57 0.75 -5.73
C ALA A 67 17.53 -0.69 -6.29
N CYS A 68 17.57 -1.72 -5.44
CA CYS A 68 17.39 -3.11 -5.88
C CYS A 68 15.99 -3.38 -6.44
N GLU A 69 14.95 -2.82 -5.82
CA GLU A 69 13.57 -2.95 -6.30
C GLU A 69 13.37 -2.21 -7.62
N VAL A 70 13.88 -0.98 -7.74
CA VAL A 70 13.88 -0.20 -8.97
C VAL A 70 14.64 -0.92 -10.09
N ALA A 71 15.79 -1.54 -9.80
CA ALA A 71 16.54 -2.35 -10.77
C ALA A 71 15.72 -3.55 -11.28
N THR A 72 14.92 -4.14 -10.40
CA THR A 72 13.99 -5.23 -10.74
C THR A 72 12.86 -4.74 -11.64
N VAL A 73 12.29 -3.57 -11.36
CA VAL A 73 11.28 -2.95 -12.23
C VAL A 73 11.87 -2.65 -13.61
N LEU A 74 13.08 -2.09 -13.69
CA LEU A 74 13.77 -1.84 -14.96
C LEU A 74 14.00 -3.13 -15.74
N PHE A 75 14.43 -4.21 -15.07
CA PHE A 75 14.62 -5.52 -15.68
C PHE A 75 13.29 -6.05 -16.25
N LEU A 76 12.21 -6.03 -15.47
CA LEU A 76 10.90 -6.51 -15.91
C LEU A 76 10.26 -5.61 -16.97
N ARG A 77 10.55 -4.31 -16.99
CA ARG A 77 10.13 -3.42 -18.08
C ARG A 77 10.77 -3.82 -19.41
N LYS A 78 12.02 -4.28 -19.38
CA LYS A 78 12.76 -4.72 -20.57
C LYS A 78 12.40 -6.16 -20.99
N TYR A 79 12.27 -7.09 -20.05
CA TYR A 79 12.15 -8.53 -20.33
C TYR A 79 10.82 -9.17 -19.92
N GLY A 80 10.00 -8.49 -19.13
CA GLY A 80 8.78 -9.03 -18.52
C GLY A 80 7.74 -9.51 -19.52
N LYS A 81 7.46 -8.74 -20.58
CA LYS A 81 6.53 -9.18 -21.65
C LYS A 81 6.98 -10.47 -22.33
N ALA A 82 8.29 -10.63 -22.55
CA ALA A 82 8.84 -11.85 -23.14
C ALA A 82 8.76 -13.03 -22.17
N LEU A 83 9.02 -12.80 -20.87
CA LEU A 83 8.86 -13.79 -19.81
C LEU A 83 7.41 -14.28 -19.72
N PHE A 84 6.45 -13.35 -19.70
CA PHE A 84 5.01 -13.65 -19.62
C PHE A 84 4.48 -14.39 -20.86
N ARG A 85 5.03 -14.09 -22.04
CA ARG A 85 4.69 -14.81 -23.28
C ARG A 85 5.25 -16.23 -23.30
N LYS A 86 6.44 -16.47 -22.76
CA LYS A 86 7.09 -17.80 -22.75
C LYS A 86 6.49 -18.74 -21.70
N ALA A 87 6.08 -18.21 -20.56
CA ALA A 87 5.50 -18.96 -19.44
C ALA A 87 4.00 -18.63 -19.34
N ALA A 88 3.14 -19.50 -19.86
CA ALA A 88 1.71 -19.21 -20.01
C ALA A 88 0.92 -19.26 -18.69
N SER A 89 1.27 -20.16 -17.76
CA SER A 89 0.61 -20.28 -16.47
C SER A 89 1.32 -19.50 -15.36
N PRO A 90 0.62 -18.99 -14.34
CA PRO A 90 1.24 -18.39 -13.16
C PRO A 90 2.30 -19.31 -12.52
N ALA A 91 2.01 -20.60 -12.33
CA ALA A 91 2.96 -21.57 -11.76
C ALA A 91 4.28 -21.63 -12.56
N SER A 92 4.22 -21.60 -13.89
CA SER A 92 5.43 -21.62 -14.75
C SER A 92 6.25 -20.31 -14.68
N ARG A 93 5.66 -19.19 -14.23
CA ARG A 93 6.34 -17.90 -14.05
C ARG A 93 7.05 -17.78 -12.69
N LEU A 94 6.66 -18.61 -11.72
CA LEU A 94 7.18 -18.55 -10.36
C LEU A 94 8.70 -18.78 -10.30
N GLY A 95 9.20 -19.83 -10.96
CA GLY A 95 10.63 -20.17 -10.96
C GLY A 95 11.53 -19.02 -11.47
N PRO A 96 11.28 -18.48 -12.68
CA PRO A 96 12.02 -17.32 -13.19
C PRO A 96 11.98 -16.09 -12.28
N LEU A 97 10.80 -15.73 -11.74
CA LEU A 97 10.67 -14.58 -10.85
C LEU A 97 11.34 -14.79 -9.50
N ALA A 98 11.26 -16.00 -8.93
CA ALA A 98 11.99 -16.38 -7.72
C ALA A 98 13.50 -16.35 -7.94
N LYS A 99 13.98 -16.74 -9.13
CA LYS A 99 15.39 -16.64 -9.49
C LYS A 99 15.86 -15.18 -9.54
N ILE A 100 15.09 -14.29 -10.15
CA ILE A 100 15.41 -12.84 -10.18
C ILE A 100 15.46 -12.28 -8.76
N ALA A 101 14.44 -12.55 -7.94
CA ALA A 101 14.42 -12.12 -6.54
C ALA A 101 15.61 -12.71 -5.73
N GLY A 102 16.07 -13.91 -6.07
CA GLY A 102 17.22 -14.56 -5.45
C GLY A 102 18.59 -13.96 -5.81
N LEU A 103 18.68 -13.10 -6.83
CA LEU A 103 19.92 -12.39 -7.18
C LEU A 103 20.20 -11.20 -6.26
N LEU A 104 19.18 -10.70 -5.57
CA LEU A 104 19.28 -9.51 -4.73
C LEU A 104 19.67 -9.86 -3.29
N PRO A 105 20.29 -8.93 -2.56
CA PRO A 105 20.61 -9.13 -1.15
C PRO A 105 19.32 -9.21 -0.31
N THR A 106 19.39 -9.98 0.77
CA THR A 106 18.34 -9.98 1.80
C THR A 106 18.30 -8.62 2.50
N GLN A 107 17.10 -8.09 2.76
CA GLN A 107 16.91 -6.84 3.48
C GLN A 107 17.17 -7.02 5.00
N THR A 108 18.44 -7.18 5.38
CA THR A 108 18.86 -7.47 6.77
C THR A 108 19.08 -6.24 7.64
N ARG A 109 19.28 -5.05 7.03
CA ARG A 109 19.54 -3.80 7.76
C ARG A 109 18.26 -2.97 7.83
N ARG A 110 17.59 -3.03 8.98
CA ARG A 110 16.33 -2.31 9.21
C ARG A 110 16.61 -0.84 9.55
N SER A 111 16.01 0.11 8.84
CA SER A 111 15.89 1.50 9.31
C SER A 111 14.66 1.63 10.22
N GLU A 112 14.74 2.53 11.21
CA GLU A 112 13.63 2.77 12.15
C GLU A 112 12.36 3.23 11.44
N GLU A 113 12.50 4.06 10.40
CA GLU A 113 11.39 4.52 9.56
C GLU A 113 10.64 3.36 8.88
N SER A 114 11.35 2.32 8.41
CA SER A 114 10.72 1.14 7.79
C SER A 114 9.94 0.30 8.80
N GLN A 115 10.37 0.27 10.07
CA GLN A 115 9.65 -0.40 11.16
C GLN A 115 8.45 0.41 11.63
N SER A 116 8.60 1.73 11.73
CA SER A 116 7.56 2.65 12.20
C SER A 116 6.41 2.83 11.21
N PHE A 117 6.66 2.78 9.89
CA PHE A 117 5.63 2.92 8.85
C PHE A 117 5.21 1.61 8.16
N GLN A 118 5.81 0.47 8.53
CA GLN A 118 5.53 -0.86 7.93
C GLN A 118 5.61 -0.87 6.38
N GLN A 119 6.54 -0.12 5.82
CA GLN A 119 6.70 0.07 4.36
C GLN A 119 7.49 -1.06 3.69
N PHE A 120 7.03 -2.31 3.83
CA PHE A 120 7.64 -3.47 3.17
C PHE A 120 7.10 -3.65 1.75
N SER A 121 7.98 -3.68 0.75
CA SER A 121 7.58 -3.97 -0.63
C SER A 121 7.18 -5.43 -0.81
N THR A 122 6.18 -5.66 -1.66
CA THR A 122 5.67 -7.02 -1.94
C THR A 122 6.72 -7.83 -2.72
N PRO A 123 7.18 -8.99 -2.20
CA PRO A 123 8.10 -9.86 -2.94
C PRO A 123 7.52 -10.27 -4.30
N LEU A 124 8.35 -10.27 -5.36
CA LEU A 124 7.90 -10.66 -6.71
C LEU A 124 7.11 -11.99 -6.77
N PRO A 125 7.52 -13.08 -6.08
CA PRO A 125 6.72 -14.31 -6.05
C PRO A 125 5.31 -14.09 -5.51
N LEU A 126 5.15 -13.31 -4.44
CA LEU A 126 3.84 -13.01 -3.88
C LEU A 126 3.04 -12.05 -4.76
N GLY A 127 3.69 -11.07 -5.38
CA GLY A 127 3.08 -10.19 -6.39
C GLY A 127 2.52 -10.99 -7.58
N LEU A 128 3.19 -12.08 -7.98
CA LEU A 128 2.67 -13.01 -8.99
C LEU A 128 1.39 -13.74 -8.53
N ALA A 129 1.30 -14.14 -7.26
CA ALA A 129 0.08 -14.73 -6.71
C ALA A 129 -1.07 -13.72 -6.68
N ALA A 130 -0.81 -12.48 -6.26
CA ALA A 130 -1.79 -11.40 -6.34
C ALA A 130 -2.26 -11.14 -7.78
N LEU A 131 -1.33 -11.12 -8.74
CA LEU A 131 -1.63 -10.99 -10.16
C LEU A 131 -2.47 -12.15 -10.71
N ALA A 132 -2.15 -13.39 -10.30
CA ALA A 132 -2.90 -14.58 -10.67
C ALA A 132 -4.34 -14.52 -10.15
N ALA A 133 -4.52 -14.12 -8.88
CA ALA A 133 -5.83 -13.93 -8.28
C ALA A 133 -6.63 -12.80 -8.96
N ALA A 134 -5.95 -11.73 -9.38
CA ALA A 134 -6.57 -10.61 -10.07
C ALA A 134 -7.00 -10.93 -11.51
N ALA A 135 -6.47 -12.01 -12.12
CA ALA A 135 -6.81 -12.46 -13.47
C ALA A 135 -6.88 -11.28 -14.48
N ILE A 136 -5.79 -10.52 -14.55
CA ILE A 136 -5.69 -9.28 -15.36
C ILE A 136 -5.68 -9.61 -16.86
N THR A 137 -6.42 -8.81 -17.61
CA THR A 137 -6.52 -8.84 -19.07
C THR A 137 -6.04 -7.51 -19.67
N PRO A 138 -5.77 -7.44 -20.99
CA PRO A 138 -5.39 -6.19 -21.65
C PRO A 138 -6.46 -5.08 -21.60
N ASP A 139 -7.72 -5.42 -21.34
CA ASP A 139 -8.82 -4.47 -21.24
C ASP A 139 -8.96 -3.87 -19.83
N ASP A 140 -8.14 -4.34 -18.88
CA ASP A 140 -8.21 -3.90 -17.49
C ASP A 140 -7.46 -2.59 -17.23
N VAL A 141 -8.06 -1.78 -16.36
CA VAL A 141 -7.43 -0.65 -15.68
C VAL A 141 -7.18 -1.06 -14.24
N VAL A 142 -5.91 -1.05 -13.84
CA VAL A 142 -5.41 -1.60 -12.58
C VAL A 142 -4.98 -0.45 -11.68
N LEU A 143 -5.63 -0.30 -10.53
CA LEU A 143 -5.24 0.66 -9.50
C LEU A 143 -4.31 -0.01 -8.48
N GLU A 144 -3.14 0.59 -8.27
CA GLU A 144 -2.31 0.36 -7.08
C GLU A 144 -2.34 1.60 -6.18
N PRO A 145 -3.13 1.58 -5.09
CA PRO A 145 -3.32 2.75 -4.24
C PRO A 145 -2.10 3.03 -3.35
N SER A 146 -1.23 2.05 -3.15
CA SER A 146 0.01 2.12 -2.37
C SER A 146 1.11 1.39 -3.14
N ALA A 147 1.53 1.96 -4.26
CA ALA A 147 2.32 1.29 -5.29
C ALA A 147 3.79 1.03 -4.89
N GLY A 148 4.31 1.70 -3.86
CA GLY A 148 5.70 1.60 -3.44
C GLY A 148 6.66 1.95 -4.56
N THR A 149 7.62 1.09 -4.85
CA THR A 149 8.56 1.22 -5.99
C THR A 149 7.99 0.67 -7.31
N GLY A 150 6.79 0.07 -7.30
CA GLY A 150 6.09 -0.41 -8.49
C GLY A 150 6.35 -1.87 -8.88
N LEU A 151 6.74 -2.73 -7.94
CA LEU A 151 6.97 -4.16 -8.20
C LEU A 151 5.72 -4.92 -8.64
N MET A 152 4.54 -4.59 -8.09
CA MET A 152 3.29 -5.19 -8.56
C MET A 152 2.78 -4.48 -9.82
N ALA A 153 2.95 -3.15 -9.91
CA ALA A 153 2.60 -2.36 -11.08
C ALA A 153 3.29 -2.86 -12.36
N ILE A 154 4.57 -3.23 -12.29
CA ILE A 154 5.28 -3.77 -13.46
C ILE A 154 4.78 -5.15 -13.88
N LEU A 155 4.32 -5.98 -12.93
CA LEU A 155 3.71 -7.28 -13.23
C LEU A 155 2.33 -7.10 -13.89
N ALA A 156 1.51 -6.17 -13.38
CA ALA A 156 0.23 -5.81 -13.99
C ALA A 156 0.41 -5.28 -15.42
N GLN A 157 1.38 -4.39 -15.63
CA GLN A 157 1.72 -3.89 -16.96
C GLN A 157 2.24 -5.01 -17.89
N ALA A 158 3.03 -5.95 -17.37
CA ALA A 158 3.53 -7.09 -18.14
C ALA A 158 2.40 -8.05 -18.56
N ALA A 159 1.33 -8.15 -17.76
CA ALA A 159 0.10 -8.86 -18.09
C ALA A 159 -0.79 -8.12 -19.11
N GLY A 160 -0.50 -6.84 -19.38
CA GLY A 160 -1.20 -6.02 -20.38
C GLY A 160 -2.14 -4.97 -19.79
N GLY A 161 -2.29 -4.89 -18.47
CA GLY A 161 -3.16 -3.90 -17.82
C GLY A 161 -2.64 -2.47 -17.98
N SER A 162 -3.58 -1.52 -18.08
CA SER A 162 -3.30 -0.08 -17.92
C SER A 162 -3.27 0.28 -16.44
N LEU A 163 -2.46 1.25 -16.03
CA LEU A 163 -2.22 1.52 -14.61
C LEU A 163 -2.81 2.86 -14.15
N ILE A 164 -3.31 2.87 -12.92
CA ILE A 164 -3.52 4.05 -12.08
C ILE A 164 -2.63 3.86 -10.85
N LEU A 165 -1.71 4.78 -10.61
CA LEU A 165 -0.68 4.63 -9.58
C LEU A 165 -0.81 5.73 -8.53
N ASN A 166 -0.79 5.34 -7.27
CA ASN A 166 -0.75 6.26 -6.14
C ASN A 166 0.34 5.83 -5.15
N GLU A 167 1.12 6.80 -4.67
CA GLU A 167 2.14 6.58 -3.64
C GLU A 167 2.32 7.84 -2.80
N LEU A 168 2.24 7.69 -1.49
CA LEU A 168 2.31 8.81 -0.55
C LEU A 168 3.75 9.27 -0.31
N ALA A 169 4.70 8.33 -0.24
CA ALA A 169 6.10 8.65 0.01
C ALA A 169 6.73 9.36 -1.19
N GLU A 170 7.17 10.60 -1.00
CA GLU A 170 7.66 11.49 -2.06
C GLU A 170 8.73 10.84 -2.95
N THR A 171 9.78 10.26 -2.35
CA THR A 171 10.86 9.61 -3.10
C THR A 171 10.36 8.46 -3.97
N ARG A 172 9.42 7.65 -3.46
CA ARG A 172 8.85 6.51 -4.20
C ARG A 172 7.91 6.98 -5.30
N ALA A 173 7.12 8.02 -5.06
CA ALA A 173 6.26 8.63 -6.08
C ALA A 173 7.09 9.23 -7.25
N ASP A 174 8.23 9.86 -6.96
CA ASP A 174 9.17 10.35 -7.99
C ASP A 174 9.82 9.21 -8.78
N LEU A 175 10.20 8.12 -8.09
CA LEU A 175 10.69 6.91 -8.74
C LEU A 175 9.65 6.29 -9.66
N LEU A 176 8.40 6.13 -9.20
CA LEU A 176 7.29 5.63 -10.00
C LEU A 176 7.06 6.50 -11.24
N SER A 177 7.06 7.82 -11.09
CA SER A 177 6.90 8.76 -12.21
C SER A 177 8.00 8.58 -13.27
N SER A 178 9.22 8.28 -12.83
CA SER A 178 10.36 8.00 -13.71
C SER A 178 10.27 6.61 -14.37
N LEU A 179 9.79 5.61 -13.64
CA LEU A 179 9.67 4.22 -14.10
C LEU A 179 8.49 4.00 -15.04
N PHE A 180 7.40 4.75 -14.84
CA PHE A 180 6.12 4.61 -15.54
C PHE A 180 5.65 5.93 -16.17
N PRO A 181 6.45 6.59 -17.04
CA PRO A 181 6.14 7.94 -17.54
C PRO A 181 4.86 8.01 -18.40
N ALA A 182 4.28 6.87 -18.78
CA ALA A 182 3.01 6.81 -19.51
C ALA A 182 1.78 6.90 -18.58
N PHE A 183 1.96 6.76 -17.27
CA PHE A 183 0.88 6.72 -16.29
C PHE A 183 1.11 7.80 -15.24
N PRO A 184 0.17 8.75 -15.05
CA PRO A 184 0.25 9.72 -13.97
C PRO A 184 0.31 9.04 -12.60
N VAL A 185 1.11 9.59 -11.69
CA VAL A 185 1.23 9.14 -10.31
C VAL A 185 0.58 10.18 -9.39
N THR A 186 -0.38 9.76 -8.58
CA THR A 186 -0.99 10.60 -7.53
C THR A 186 -0.32 10.35 -6.17
N ARG A 187 -0.56 11.24 -5.21
CA ARG A 187 0.04 11.19 -3.85
C ARG A 187 -1.00 11.33 -2.74
N PHE A 188 -2.18 10.78 -2.96
CA PHE A 188 -3.28 10.85 -1.99
C PHE A 188 -3.10 9.84 -0.86
N ASP A 189 -3.68 10.13 0.31
CA ASP A 189 -3.88 9.12 1.33
C ASP A 189 -4.81 8.03 0.77
N ALA A 190 -4.29 6.81 0.67
CA ALA A 190 -5.02 5.69 0.10
C ALA A 190 -6.24 5.24 0.92
N THR A 191 -6.42 5.72 2.15
CA THR A 191 -7.66 5.53 2.93
C THR A 191 -8.81 6.38 2.40
N GLN A 192 -8.51 7.38 1.56
CA GLN A 192 -9.44 8.31 0.92
C GLN A 192 -9.29 8.31 -0.61
N ILE A 193 -8.78 7.21 -1.18
CA ILE A 193 -8.52 7.13 -2.62
C ILE A 193 -9.80 7.31 -3.45
N ASP A 194 -10.93 6.85 -2.91
CA ASP A 194 -12.24 7.06 -3.53
C ASP A 194 -12.74 8.50 -3.44
N ASP A 195 -12.25 9.31 -2.51
CA ASP A 195 -12.66 10.71 -2.40
C ASP A 195 -11.85 11.60 -3.37
N TYR A 196 -10.58 11.24 -3.60
CA TYR A 196 -9.63 12.11 -4.31
C TYR A 196 -9.40 11.77 -5.78
N LEU A 197 -9.53 10.50 -6.19
CA LEU A 197 -9.36 10.16 -7.60
C LEU A 197 -10.47 10.80 -8.44
N THR A 198 -10.13 11.28 -9.64
CA THR A 198 -11.08 11.88 -10.56
C THR A 198 -12.19 10.89 -10.95
N THR A 199 -13.38 11.37 -11.27
CA THR A 199 -14.55 10.51 -11.51
C THR A 199 -14.40 9.58 -12.72
N ASP A 200 -13.49 9.88 -13.64
CA ASP A 200 -13.13 9.06 -14.80
C ASP A 200 -12.07 7.99 -14.49
N ALA A 201 -11.36 8.09 -13.36
CA ALA A 201 -10.38 7.11 -12.90
C ALA A 201 -11.10 5.93 -12.24
N MET A 202 -11.72 5.07 -13.05
CA MET A 202 -12.50 3.91 -12.61
C MET A 202 -11.76 2.59 -12.91
N PRO A 203 -11.04 2.00 -11.94
CA PRO A 203 -10.35 0.74 -12.15
C PRO A 203 -11.35 -0.43 -12.26
N SER A 204 -10.99 -1.42 -13.08
CA SER A 204 -11.65 -2.73 -13.12
C SER A 204 -10.97 -3.75 -12.20
N VAL A 205 -9.71 -3.48 -11.83
CA VAL A 205 -8.91 -4.27 -10.89
C VAL A 205 -8.23 -3.36 -9.89
N VAL A 206 -8.21 -3.76 -8.61
CA VAL A 206 -7.31 -3.16 -7.61
C VAL A 206 -6.33 -4.22 -7.14
N LEU A 207 -5.05 -3.87 -7.13
CA LEU A 207 -3.97 -4.64 -6.51
C LEU A 207 -3.36 -3.81 -5.39
N MET A 208 -3.32 -4.34 -4.16
CA MET A 208 -2.77 -3.56 -3.03
C MET A 208 -2.05 -4.41 -1.99
N ASN A 209 -1.10 -3.77 -1.31
CA ASN A 209 -0.49 -4.23 -0.08
C ASN A 209 -0.47 -3.02 0.89
N PRO A 210 -1.60 -2.71 1.55
CA PRO A 210 -1.71 -1.56 2.43
C PRO A 210 -0.81 -1.71 3.67
N PRO A 211 -0.41 -0.60 4.31
CA PRO A 211 0.28 -0.67 5.60
C PRO A 211 -0.58 -1.40 6.64
N PHE A 212 0.02 -2.32 7.42
CA PHE A 212 -0.75 -3.22 8.27
C PHE A 212 -1.29 -2.57 9.56
N SER A 213 -0.75 -1.43 10.02
CA SER A 213 -1.18 -0.79 11.27
C SER A 213 -0.85 0.71 11.42
N VAL A 214 -0.50 1.40 10.34
CA VAL A 214 -0.05 2.81 10.38
C VAL A 214 -0.84 3.62 9.36
N MET A 215 -1.34 4.80 9.77
CA MET A 215 -1.99 5.79 8.90
C MET A 215 -1.05 6.98 8.70
N ALA A 216 -1.15 7.66 7.56
CA ALA A 216 -0.39 8.89 7.32
C ALA A 216 -0.70 9.94 8.39
N ASN A 217 0.32 10.61 8.92
CA ASN A 217 0.19 11.76 9.84
C ASN A 217 -0.46 11.48 11.21
N VAL A 218 -0.50 10.22 11.68
CA VAL A 218 -0.97 9.86 13.02
C VAL A 218 0.14 9.16 13.80
N GLU A 219 0.52 9.70 14.97
CA GLU A 219 1.37 8.98 15.93
C GLU A 219 0.55 7.86 16.61
N GLY A 220 0.83 6.60 16.27
CA GLY A 220 0.26 5.43 16.94
C GLY A 220 -0.26 4.33 16.01
N ARG A 221 -0.43 3.12 16.55
CA ARG A 221 -1.02 1.99 15.82
C ARG A 221 -2.53 2.18 15.71
N MET A 222 -3.06 2.35 14.50
CA MET A 222 -4.50 2.25 14.25
C MET A 222 -4.83 0.85 13.77
N ALA A 223 -5.63 0.13 14.56
CA ALA A 223 -6.02 -1.25 14.25
C ALA A 223 -6.78 -1.38 12.92
N ASP A 224 -7.43 -0.32 12.43
CA ASP A 224 -8.32 -0.31 11.25
C ASP A 224 -7.74 0.32 9.98
N ALA A 225 -6.44 0.64 9.94
CA ALA A 225 -5.80 1.22 8.75
C ALA A 225 -6.02 0.35 7.49
N ALA A 226 -5.71 -0.95 7.57
CA ALA A 226 -5.91 -1.90 6.47
C ALA A 226 -7.38 -1.99 6.03
N TYR A 227 -8.33 -1.94 6.97
CA TYR A 227 -9.76 -1.95 6.67
C TYR A 227 -10.18 -0.72 5.86
N ARG A 228 -9.73 0.47 6.25
CA ARG A 228 -10.07 1.73 5.55
C ARG A 228 -9.51 1.76 4.13
N HIS A 229 -8.26 1.32 3.93
CA HIS A 229 -7.70 1.17 2.58
C HIS A 229 -8.54 0.23 1.71
N VAL A 230 -8.92 -0.93 2.24
CA VAL A 230 -9.73 -1.90 1.50
C VAL A 230 -11.11 -1.34 1.17
N VAL A 231 -11.79 -0.69 2.12
CA VAL A 231 -13.12 -0.09 1.89
C VAL A 231 -13.06 1.02 0.85
N SER A 232 -12.10 1.93 0.95
CA SER A 232 -11.94 3.05 0.01
C SER A 232 -11.64 2.54 -1.40
N ALA A 233 -10.68 1.63 -1.55
CA ALA A 233 -10.38 1.04 -2.84
C ALA A 233 -11.53 0.19 -3.41
N LEU A 234 -12.28 -0.52 -2.57
CA LEU A 234 -13.48 -1.24 -2.99
C LEU A 234 -14.56 -0.24 -3.46
N ALA A 235 -14.72 0.90 -2.79
CA ALA A 235 -15.68 1.93 -3.18
C ALA A 235 -15.38 2.46 -4.59
N ARG A 236 -14.10 2.72 -4.88
CA ARG A 236 -13.60 3.18 -6.18
C ARG A 236 -13.69 2.15 -7.31
N LEU A 237 -13.72 0.86 -6.98
CA LEU A 237 -13.74 -0.21 -7.97
C LEU A 237 -15.05 -0.21 -8.78
N THR A 238 -14.93 -0.35 -10.11
CA THR A 238 -16.09 -0.46 -11.02
C THR A 238 -16.97 -1.65 -10.61
N PRO A 239 -18.30 -1.56 -10.72
CA PRO A 239 -19.19 -2.71 -10.52
C PRO A 239 -18.74 -3.95 -11.31
N GLY A 240 -18.69 -5.12 -10.65
CA GLY A 240 -18.14 -6.35 -11.22
C GLY A 240 -16.60 -6.43 -11.25
N GLY A 241 -15.89 -5.37 -10.85
CA GLY A 241 -14.43 -5.39 -10.72
C GLY A 241 -13.92 -6.26 -9.57
N ARG A 242 -12.62 -6.55 -9.57
CA ARG A 242 -11.97 -7.41 -8.57
C ARG A 242 -10.85 -6.69 -7.82
N LEU A 243 -10.89 -6.78 -6.49
CA LEU A 243 -9.86 -6.26 -5.59
C LEU A 243 -9.09 -7.43 -4.99
N VAL A 244 -7.76 -7.36 -5.09
CA VAL A 244 -6.84 -8.29 -4.42
C VAL A 244 -5.99 -7.50 -3.44
N THR A 245 -6.04 -7.90 -2.17
CA THR A 245 -5.31 -7.22 -1.09
C THR A 245 -4.44 -8.20 -0.31
N ILE A 246 -3.24 -7.76 0.03
CA ILE A 246 -2.31 -8.45 0.92
C ILE A 246 -2.32 -7.71 2.26
N THR A 247 -2.71 -8.39 3.34
CA THR A 247 -2.83 -7.81 4.69
C THR A 247 -2.13 -8.70 5.71
N GLY A 248 -2.08 -8.29 6.99
CA GLY A 248 -1.64 -9.19 8.08
C GLY A 248 -2.59 -10.38 8.24
N ALA A 249 -2.08 -11.54 8.66
CA ALA A 249 -2.86 -12.78 8.75
C ALA A 249 -4.11 -12.69 9.63
N ASN A 250 -4.05 -11.86 10.68
CA ASN A 250 -5.14 -11.61 11.62
C ASN A 250 -6.28 -10.77 11.03
N PHE A 251 -6.10 -10.12 9.89
CA PHE A 251 -7.15 -9.37 9.19
C PHE A 251 -7.93 -10.30 8.26
N GLY A 252 -8.85 -11.07 8.81
CA GLY A 252 -9.64 -12.05 8.05
C GLY A 252 -11.07 -12.20 8.56
N PRO A 253 -11.98 -12.73 7.73
CA PRO A 253 -13.38 -12.90 8.12
C PRO A 253 -13.56 -13.89 9.26
N GLU A 254 -12.65 -14.85 9.45
CA GLU A 254 -12.69 -15.79 10.58
C GLU A 254 -12.20 -15.20 11.91
N ALA A 255 -11.49 -14.07 11.88
CA ALA A 255 -11.02 -13.41 13.08
C ALA A 255 -12.17 -12.67 13.79
N LYS A 256 -12.42 -13.03 15.05
CA LYS A 256 -13.52 -12.45 15.86
C LYS A 256 -13.51 -10.91 15.88
N ALA A 257 -12.32 -10.30 15.91
CA ALA A 257 -12.18 -8.84 15.91
C ALA A 257 -12.62 -8.16 14.59
N TRP A 258 -12.62 -8.91 13.48
CA TRP A 258 -12.90 -8.38 12.14
C TRP A 258 -14.20 -8.90 11.54
N ARG A 259 -14.83 -9.92 12.15
CA ARG A 259 -16.02 -10.60 11.65
C ARG A 259 -17.11 -9.63 11.21
N ASP A 260 -17.52 -8.71 12.08
CA ASP A 260 -18.61 -7.75 11.80
C ASP A 260 -18.23 -6.73 10.72
N ALA A 261 -16.95 -6.36 10.65
CA ALA A 261 -16.44 -5.45 9.62
C ALA A 261 -16.48 -6.11 8.23
N PHE A 262 -16.12 -7.40 8.15
CA PHE A 262 -16.26 -8.18 6.93
C PHE A 262 -17.73 -8.43 6.54
N ILE A 263 -18.64 -8.63 7.51
CA ILE A 263 -20.08 -8.71 7.22
C ILE A 263 -20.55 -7.43 6.53
N ARG A 264 -20.24 -6.25 7.09
CA ARG A 264 -20.59 -4.96 6.46
C ARG A 264 -19.91 -4.75 5.10
N LEU A 265 -18.69 -5.23 4.94
CA LEU A 265 -17.99 -5.16 3.65
C LEU A 265 -18.71 -5.99 2.57
N GLN A 266 -19.29 -7.14 2.94
CA GLN A 266 -20.05 -7.99 2.04
C GLN A 266 -21.33 -7.35 1.48
N ASP A 267 -21.85 -6.29 2.11
CA ASP A 267 -22.96 -5.50 1.55
C ASP A 267 -22.57 -4.78 0.24
N ARG A 268 -21.27 -4.59 0.00
CA ARG A 268 -20.73 -3.88 -1.18
C ARG A 268 -19.78 -4.72 -2.03
N GLY A 269 -19.14 -5.74 -1.45
CA GLY A 269 -18.23 -6.61 -2.17
C GLY A 269 -18.08 -7.97 -1.50
N ARG A 270 -18.28 -9.03 -2.27
CA ARG A 270 -18.27 -10.43 -1.84
C ARG A 270 -16.84 -10.92 -1.73
N VAL A 271 -16.49 -11.50 -0.58
CA VAL A 271 -15.21 -12.19 -0.41
C VAL A 271 -15.29 -13.52 -1.15
N VAL A 272 -14.51 -13.68 -2.21
CA VAL A 272 -14.54 -14.87 -3.09
C VAL A 272 -13.33 -15.77 -2.90
N PHE A 273 -12.32 -15.34 -2.16
CA PHE A 273 -11.18 -16.16 -1.74
C PHE A 273 -10.45 -15.46 -0.60
N THR A 274 -9.95 -16.23 0.37
CA THR A 274 -9.04 -15.74 1.40
C THR A 274 -8.15 -16.87 1.89
N ALA A 275 -6.85 -16.61 2.01
CA ALA A 275 -5.88 -17.58 2.53
C ALA A 275 -4.76 -16.87 3.30
N ALA A 276 -4.42 -17.41 4.47
CA ALA A 276 -3.24 -16.98 5.21
C ALA A 276 -1.97 -17.52 4.54
N ILE A 277 -0.86 -16.84 4.76
CA ILE A 277 0.44 -17.12 4.14
C ILE A 277 1.49 -17.04 5.24
N ASP A 278 2.29 -18.09 5.35
CA ASP A 278 3.36 -18.18 6.32
C ASP A 278 4.37 -17.02 6.15
N GLY A 279 4.75 -16.40 7.26
CA GLY A 279 5.66 -15.26 7.30
C GLY A 279 7.04 -15.54 6.68
N ALA A 280 7.45 -16.81 6.53
CA ALA A 280 8.69 -17.18 5.83
C ALA A 280 8.76 -16.66 4.39
N VAL A 281 7.60 -16.46 3.73
CA VAL A 281 7.52 -15.89 2.37
C VAL A 281 8.06 -14.44 2.32
N PHE A 282 7.96 -13.70 3.42
CA PHE A 282 8.46 -12.33 3.54
C PHE A 282 9.87 -12.23 4.15
N ALA A 283 10.46 -13.33 4.59
CA ALA A 283 11.74 -13.31 5.32
C ALA A 283 12.85 -12.55 4.59
N LYS A 284 12.88 -12.61 3.25
CA LYS A 284 13.86 -11.89 2.42
C LYS A 284 13.67 -10.37 2.37
N HIS A 285 12.46 -9.89 2.66
CA HIS A 285 12.08 -8.48 2.72
C HIS A 285 12.02 -7.97 4.17
N GLY A 286 12.65 -8.70 5.11
CA GLY A 286 12.94 -8.19 6.45
C GLY A 286 11.87 -8.43 7.52
N THR A 287 10.77 -9.12 7.18
CA THR A 287 9.67 -9.46 8.11
C THR A 287 9.33 -10.95 8.07
N SER A 288 8.90 -11.50 9.21
CA SER A 288 8.40 -12.87 9.36
C SER A 288 6.95 -12.86 9.87
N ILE A 289 6.24 -11.76 9.63
CA ILE A 289 4.83 -11.63 10.02
C ILE A 289 4.00 -12.44 9.03
N ASP A 290 3.13 -13.29 9.55
CA ASP A 290 2.16 -14.01 8.73
C ASP A 290 1.24 -13.01 8.03
N THR A 291 1.02 -13.24 6.74
CA THR A 291 0.18 -12.37 5.90
C THR A 291 -1.03 -13.12 5.37
N ARG A 292 -1.87 -12.44 4.62
CA ARG A 292 -3.07 -13.01 4.01
C ARG A 292 -3.31 -12.37 2.67
N LEU A 293 -3.71 -13.17 1.69
CA LEU A 293 -4.27 -12.70 0.44
C LEU A 293 -5.79 -12.85 0.50
N THR A 294 -6.51 -11.75 0.24
CA THR A 294 -7.98 -11.74 0.16
C THR A 294 -8.41 -11.18 -1.18
N VAL A 295 -9.38 -11.85 -1.81
CA VAL A 295 -9.98 -11.46 -3.09
C VAL A 295 -11.43 -11.10 -2.89
N ILE A 296 -11.81 -9.92 -3.36
CA ILE A 296 -13.15 -9.34 -3.19
C ILE A 296 -13.66 -8.93 -4.57
N ASP A 297 -14.82 -9.45 -4.97
CA ASP A 297 -15.52 -8.99 -6.17
C ASP A 297 -16.53 -7.90 -5.80
N LYS A 298 -16.62 -6.83 -6.59
CA LYS A 298 -17.57 -5.72 -6.40
C LYS A 298 -18.98 -6.14 -6.79
N LEU A 299 -19.55 -6.98 -5.94
CA LEU A 299 -20.91 -7.51 -5.98
C LEU A 299 -21.32 -7.81 -4.54
N PRO A 300 -22.49 -7.35 -4.06
CA PRO A 300 -22.97 -7.72 -2.73
C PRO A 300 -23.07 -9.26 -2.57
N ALA A 301 -22.79 -9.76 -1.36
CA ALA A 301 -23.04 -11.16 -1.04
C ALA A 301 -24.54 -11.44 -0.90
N ASP A 302 -24.97 -12.66 -1.25
CA ASP A 302 -26.38 -13.06 -1.11
C ASP A 302 -26.79 -13.13 0.38
N ASP A 303 -25.87 -13.65 1.20
CA ASP A 303 -25.93 -13.58 2.66
C ASP A 303 -24.60 -12.98 3.18
N PRO A 304 -24.60 -11.72 3.66
CA PRO A 304 -23.40 -11.07 4.18
C PRO A 304 -22.75 -11.79 5.36
N SER A 305 -23.48 -12.65 6.06
CA SER A 305 -22.96 -13.42 7.19
C SER A 305 -22.19 -14.68 6.76
N VAL A 306 -22.29 -15.12 5.51
CA VAL A 306 -21.66 -16.36 5.03
C VAL A 306 -20.37 -16.07 4.27
N PHE A 307 -19.30 -16.79 4.61
CA PHE A 307 -17.97 -16.66 4.01
C PHE A 307 -17.49 -18.02 3.50
N GLN A 308 -16.71 -18.01 2.42
CA GLN A 308 -16.03 -19.22 1.96
C GLN A 308 -14.98 -19.65 2.98
N ALA A 309 -14.84 -20.96 3.17
CA ALA A 309 -13.83 -21.51 4.08
C ALA A 309 -12.43 -21.26 3.51
N SER A 310 -11.53 -20.73 4.35
CA SER A 310 -10.11 -20.60 4.00
C SER A 310 -9.47 -22.00 3.90
N PRO A 311 -8.62 -22.27 2.89
CA PRO A 311 -7.86 -23.52 2.79
C PRO A 311 -6.78 -23.67 3.86
N GLY A 312 -6.53 -22.64 4.68
CA GLY A 312 -5.57 -22.65 5.78
C GLY A 312 -4.43 -21.65 5.57
N ILE A 313 -3.23 -22.03 6.02
CA ILE A 313 -2.00 -21.25 5.91
C ILE A 313 -1.14 -21.86 4.81
N ALA A 314 -0.88 -21.10 3.74
CA ALA A 314 0.01 -21.52 2.67
C ALA A 314 1.48 -21.46 3.16
N PRO A 315 2.24 -22.57 3.14
CA PRO A 315 3.65 -22.56 3.55
C PRO A 315 4.55 -21.88 2.51
N ASP A 316 4.09 -21.78 1.26
CA ASP A 316 4.82 -21.13 0.18
C ASP A 316 3.88 -20.57 -0.91
N VAL A 317 4.46 -19.79 -1.82
CA VAL A 317 3.74 -19.17 -2.95
C VAL A 317 3.22 -20.21 -3.95
N ALA A 318 3.90 -21.36 -4.09
CA ALA A 318 3.47 -22.40 -5.02
C ALA A 318 2.14 -23.03 -4.58
N THR A 319 2.02 -23.30 -3.27
CA THR A 319 0.80 -23.79 -2.63
C THR A 319 -0.33 -22.78 -2.77
N LEU A 320 -0.05 -21.49 -2.51
CA LEU A 320 -1.02 -20.42 -2.68
C LEU A 320 -1.52 -20.32 -4.13
N LEU A 321 -0.63 -20.43 -5.12
CA LEU A 321 -1.02 -20.43 -6.53
C LEU A 321 -1.91 -21.63 -6.88
N GLY A 322 -1.61 -22.82 -6.34
CA GLY A 322 -2.45 -24.01 -6.52
C GLY A 322 -3.84 -23.85 -5.91
N TRP A 323 -3.97 -23.19 -4.76
CA TRP A 323 -5.27 -22.86 -4.17
C TRP A 323 -6.03 -21.81 -4.97
N ILE A 324 -5.35 -20.76 -5.45
CA ILE A 324 -5.97 -19.76 -6.33
C ILE A 324 -6.51 -20.45 -7.60
N GLU A 325 -5.72 -21.30 -8.24
CA GLU A 325 -6.12 -21.98 -9.49
C GLU A 325 -7.31 -22.94 -9.27
N SER A 326 -7.40 -23.60 -8.12
CA SER A 326 -8.43 -24.60 -7.84
C SER A 326 -9.70 -24.05 -7.18
N GLN A 327 -9.63 -22.96 -6.43
CA GLN A 327 -10.72 -22.49 -5.57
C GLN A 327 -11.26 -21.11 -5.95
N LEU A 328 -10.46 -20.25 -6.59
CA LEU A 328 -10.90 -18.89 -6.91
C LEU A 328 -11.87 -18.92 -8.11
N PRO A 329 -13.11 -18.44 -7.98
CA PRO A 329 -14.03 -18.38 -9.10
C PRO A 329 -13.55 -17.41 -10.20
N PRO A 330 -13.96 -17.63 -11.47
CA PRO A 330 -13.75 -16.69 -12.55
C PRO A 330 -14.23 -15.28 -12.19
N ARG A 331 -13.57 -14.27 -12.76
CA ARG A 331 -14.00 -12.87 -12.56
C ARG A 331 -15.39 -12.64 -13.11
N LEU A 332 -16.13 -11.77 -12.42
CA LEU A 332 -17.37 -11.21 -12.94
C LEU A 332 -17.07 -10.36 -14.19
N PRO A 333 -18.00 -10.31 -15.16
CA PRO A 333 -17.89 -9.39 -16.27
C PRO A 333 -17.97 -7.95 -15.74
N VAL A 334 -17.05 -7.10 -16.18
CA VAL A 334 -17.08 -5.67 -15.85
C VAL A 334 -17.93 -4.97 -16.91
N SER A 335 -19.01 -4.32 -16.50
CA SER A 335 -19.77 -3.43 -17.39
C SER A 335 -18.95 -2.18 -17.68
N GLN A 336 -18.06 -2.24 -18.67
CA GLN A 336 -17.34 -1.06 -19.13
C GLN A 336 -18.27 -0.18 -19.98
N LEU A 337 -18.50 1.06 -19.53
CA LEU A 337 -18.73 2.16 -20.46
C LEU A 337 -17.39 2.40 -21.18
N LYS A 338 -17.30 1.99 -22.46
CA LYS A 338 -16.11 2.21 -23.28
C LYS A 338 -15.76 3.71 -23.31
N VAL A 339 -14.74 4.11 -22.55
CA VAL A 339 -14.03 5.35 -22.84
C VAL A 339 -13.03 5.03 -23.95
N VAL A 340 -13.48 5.25 -25.19
CA VAL A 340 -12.58 5.27 -26.35
C VAL A 340 -11.82 6.59 -26.29
N SER A 341 -10.52 6.53 -26.03
CA SER A 341 -9.62 7.58 -26.49
C SER A 341 -8.25 6.99 -26.85
N PRO A 342 -7.85 7.06 -28.13
CA PRO A 342 -6.55 6.59 -28.57
C PRO A 342 -5.53 7.69 -28.27
N VAL A 343 -4.70 7.50 -27.23
CA VAL A 343 -3.47 8.31 -27.15
C VAL A 343 -2.51 7.75 -28.19
N ARG A 344 -2.40 8.47 -29.31
CA ARG A 344 -1.40 8.23 -30.36
C ARG A 344 -0.01 8.24 -29.72
N THR A 345 0.71 7.14 -29.88
CA THR A 345 2.14 7.04 -29.58
C THR A 345 2.92 8.02 -30.47
N ALA A 346 3.45 9.09 -29.89
CA ALA A 346 4.53 9.87 -30.49
C ALA A 346 5.87 9.39 -29.93
N ALA A 347 6.80 9.03 -30.82
CA ALA A 347 8.15 8.57 -30.50
C ALA A 347 8.98 9.64 -29.76
N PRO A 348 9.96 9.27 -28.92
CA PRO A 348 10.70 10.21 -28.10
C PRO A 348 11.68 11.01 -28.96
N LYS A 349 11.54 12.33 -28.97
CA LYS A 349 12.61 13.25 -29.38
C LYS A 349 13.25 13.83 -28.14
N THR A 350 14.54 13.57 -27.98
CA THR A 350 15.44 14.19 -27.01
C THR A 350 15.46 15.70 -27.15
N VAL A 351 15.26 16.46 -26.06
CA VAL A 351 15.73 17.85 -25.96
C VAL A 351 16.19 18.16 -24.53
N ARG A 352 17.46 18.56 -24.42
CA ARG A 352 18.11 19.20 -23.27
C ARG A 352 17.45 20.53 -22.94
N GLY A 353 17.31 20.81 -21.63
CA GLY A 353 17.46 22.14 -21.00
C GLY A 353 16.60 23.30 -21.50
N SER A 354 15.73 23.82 -20.63
CA SER A 354 15.71 25.24 -20.25
C SER A 354 14.50 25.57 -19.38
N LEU A 355 14.77 26.44 -18.41
CA LEU A 355 13.90 27.11 -17.47
C LEU A 355 12.70 27.84 -18.11
N ALA A 356 11.68 28.03 -17.25
CA ALA A 356 10.59 29.00 -17.30
C ALA A 356 9.59 28.89 -18.47
N ARG A 357 8.36 28.47 -18.15
CA ARG A 357 7.18 29.02 -18.82
C ARG A 357 5.94 29.02 -17.93
N ALA A 358 5.30 30.17 -17.96
CA ALA A 358 4.08 30.56 -17.27
C ALA A 358 2.92 29.58 -17.50
N ALA A 359 2.03 29.52 -16.51
CA ALA A 359 0.75 28.81 -16.57
C ALA A 359 -0.03 29.24 -17.82
N SER A 360 -0.13 28.35 -18.81
CA SER A 360 -1.04 28.53 -19.93
C SER A 360 -2.44 28.14 -19.45
N SER A 361 -3.36 29.11 -19.50
CA SER A 361 -4.79 28.89 -19.34
C SER A 361 -5.28 27.80 -20.30
N ARG A 362 -5.84 26.73 -19.73
CA ARG A 362 -6.50 25.66 -20.47
C ARG A 362 -7.77 26.24 -21.10
N PRO A 363 -8.08 25.98 -22.38
CA PRO A 363 -9.34 26.40 -22.96
C PRO A 363 -10.47 25.70 -22.20
N ALA A 364 -11.45 26.47 -21.74
CA ALA A 364 -12.66 25.94 -21.14
C ALA A 364 -13.29 24.96 -22.15
N VAL A 365 -13.42 23.70 -21.74
CA VAL A 365 -14.28 22.73 -22.44
C VAL A 365 -15.68 23.34 -22.43
N ALA A 366 -16.30 23.44 -23.60
CA ALA A 366 -17.67 23.94 -23.71
C ALA A 366 -18.56 23.14 -22.73
N PRO A 367 -19.39 23.80 -21.90
CA PRO A 367 -20.28 23.08 -21.01
C PRO A 367 -21.14 22.15 -21.86
N ALA A 368 -21.37 20.93 -21.38
CA ALA A 368 -22.45 20.10 -21.87
C ALA A 368 -23.71 20.99 -21.91
N PHE A 369 -24.48 20.95 -23.00
CA PHE A 369 -25.74 21.67 -23.08
C PHE A 369 -26.64 21.16 -21.95
N ASP A 370 -26.65 21.86 -20.83
CA ASP A 370 -27.70 21.68 -19.83
C ASP A 370 -29.01 22.01 -20.55
N PRO A 371 -30.01 21.10 -20.50
CA PRO A 371 -31.31 21.40 -21.09
C PRO A 371 -31.84 22.69 -20.47
N GLU A 372 -32.34 23.60 -21.31
CA GLU A 372 -32.87 24.88 -20.87
C GLU A 372 -33.96 24.64 -19.81
N GLY A 373 -33.66 25.00 -18.57
CA GLY A 373 -34.54 24.82 -17.44
C GLY A 373 -35.64 25.88 -17.45
N VAL A 374 -36.88 25.45 -17.24
CA VAL A 374 -38.02 26.34 -17.02
C VAL A 374 -38.39 26.27 -15.54
N GLU A 375 -38.74 27.41 -14.95
CA GLU A 375 -39.20 27.47 -13.57
C GLU A 375 -40.48 26.65 -13.38
N LEU A 376 -40.48 25.71 -12.44
CA LEU A 376 -41.66 24.92 -12.12
C LEU A 376 -42.66 25.76 -11.31
N THR A 377 -43.70 26.25 -11.98
CA THR A 377 -44.80 26.98 -11.32
C THR A 377 -45.72 26.04 -10.53
N TYR A 378 -46.00 26.44 -9.29
CA TYR A 378 -47.01 25.86 -8.40
C TYR A 378 -47.66 26.94 -7.53
N GLU A 379 -48.86 26.64 -7.06
CA GLU A 379 -49.64 27.48 -6.15
C GLU A 379 -49.54 26.92 -4.74
N THR A 380 -49.40 27.76 -3.72
CA THR A 380 -49.51 27.31 -2.32
C THR A 380 -50.96 27.32 -1.90
N VAL A 381 -51.36 26.32 -1.11
CA VAL A 381 -52.75 26.13 -0.68
C VAL A 381 -52.81 26.23 0.84
N ASP A 382 -53.81 26.95 1.34
CA ASP A 382 -54.19 26.89 2.76
C ASP A 382 -55.01 25.63 2.98
N TRP A 383 -54.34 24.59 3.47
CA TRP A 383 -54.99 23.33 3.76
C TRP A 383 -56.02 23.51 4.88
N THR A 384 -57.25 23.10 4.60
CA THR A 384 -58.31 22.95 5.59
C THR A 384 -58.75 21.49 5.59
N PRO A 385 -58.81 20.82 6.75
CA PRO A 385 -59.31 19.46 6.81
C PRO A 385 -60.76 19.44 6.30
N PRO A 386 -61.16 18.45 5.48
CA PRO A 386 -62.51 18.41 4.93
C PRO A 386 -63.58 18.40 6.04
N GLU A 387 -64.61 19.24 5.90
CA GLU A 387 -65.73 19.29 6.84
C GLU A 387 -66.40 17.92 6.95
N GLY A 388 -66.31 17.30 8.14
CA GLY A 388 -66.84 15.96 8.39
C GLY A 388 -65.79 14.85 8.50
N ALA A 389 -64.49 15.17 8.42
CA ALA A 389 -63.42 14.26 8.80
C ALA A 389 -63.49 13.94 10.31
N ARG A 390 -64.41 13.06 10.71
CA ARG A 390 -64.20 12.24 11.91
C ARG A 390 -62.86 11.55 11.68
N LEU A 391 -61.93 11.65 12.64
CA LEU A 391 -60.77 10.77 12.73
C LEU A 391 -61.25 9.36 12.41
N SER A 392 -60.98 8.89 11.19
CA SER A 392 -61.36 7.53 10.84
C SER A 392 -60.48 6.63 11.68
N ASP A 393 -61.00 5.53 12.24
CA ASP A 393 -60.19 4.52 12.95
C ASP A 393 -59.17 3.81 12.02
N ALA A 394 -58.99 4.29 10.78
CA ALA A 394 -58.02 3.79 9.82
C ALA A 394 -56.62 4.35 10.14
N ILE A 395 -55.66 3.45 10.28
CA ILE A 395 -54.24 3.78 10.56
C ILE A 395 -53.60 4.54 9.37
N TYR A 396 -54.15 4.37 8.16
CA TYR A 396 -53.65 4.96 6.92
C TYR A 396 -54.74 5.72 6.16
N GLU A 397 -54.40 6.88 5.64
CA GLU A 397 -55.21 7.73 4.76
C GLU A 397 -54.53 7.87 3.39
N GLU A 398 -55.30 8.17 2.35
CA GLU A 398 -54.76 8.39 1.00
C GLU A 398 -53.88 9.64 0.97
N TYR A 399 -52.69 9.54 0.39
CA TYR A 399 -51.75 10.66 0.30
C TYR A 399 -52.18 11.61 -0.80
N ALA A 400 -52.27 12.90 -0.46
CA ALA A 400 -52.49 13.99 -1.40
C ALA A 400 -51.66 15.20 -0.97
N LEU A 401 -51.24 16.02 -1.94
CA LEU A 401 -50.52 17.27 -1.66
C LEU A 401 -51.43 18.21 -0.85
N GLN A 402 -50.96 18.62 0.33
CA GLN A 402 -51.76 19.44 1.25
C GLN A 402 -51.46 20.93 1.13
N SER A 403 -50.19 21.28 0.91
CA SER A 403 -49.70 22.67 1.01
C SER A 403 -49.44 23.35 -0.33
N LEU A 404 -49.51 22.60 -1.43
CA LEU A 404 -49.27 23.13 -2.77
C LEU A 404 -50.07 22.37 -3.84
N ARG A 405 -50.35 23.06 -4.95
CA ARG A 405 -50.97 22.51 -6.14
C ARG A 405 -50.06 22.77 -7.33
N ILE A 406 -49.75 21.71 -8.08
CA ILE A 406 -48.88 21.77 -9.25
C ILE A 406 -49.76 21.61 -10.51
N PRO A 407 -50.11 22.69 -11.23
CA PRO A 407 -50.97 22.60 -12.40
C PRO A 407 -50.40 21.67 -13.48
N GLY A 408 -51.21 20.76 -14.01
CA GLY A 408 -50.77 19.82 -15.05
C GLY A 408 -49.83 18.71 -14.59
N ALA A 409 -49.61 18.52 -13.28
CA ALA A 409 -48.95 17.32 -12.77
C ALA A 409 -49.95 16.17 -12.61
N GLU A 410 -49.55 14.96 -12.99
CA GLU A 410 -50.36 13.76 -12.83
C GLU A 410 -50.24 13.16 -11.41
N PRO A 411 -51.30 12.51 -10.88
CA PRO A 411 -51.20 11.73 -9.65
C PRO A 411 -50.15 10.62 -9.75
N HIS A 412 -49.56 10.23 -8.62
CA HIS A 412 -48.63 9.11 -8.60
C HIS A 412 -49.31 7.80 -9.08
N PRO A 413 -48.67 6.99 -9.95
CA PRO A 413 -49.28 5.80 -10.57
C PRO A 413 -49.66 4.72 -9.55
N THR A 414 -48.94 4.64 -8.44
CA THR A 414 -49.27 3.80 -7.28
C THR A 414 -50.09 4.62 -6.27
N ARG A 415 -51.12 4.03 -5.67
CA ARG A 415 -51.88 4.62 -4.57
C ARG A 415 -50.96 4.80 -3.36
N LEU A 416 -50.61 6.04 -3.08
CA LEU A 416 -49.79 6.41 -1.93
C LEU A 416 -50.70 6.59 -0.71
N VAL A 417 -50.21 6.18 0.46
CA VAL A 417 -50.90 6.34 1.74
C VAL A 417 -49.96 7.00 2.75
N GLN A 418 -50.54 7.74 3.69
CA GLN A 418 -49.86 8.35 4.83
C GLN A 418 -50.55 7.96 6.12
N SER A 419 -49.86 8.07 7.26
CA SER A 419 -50.52 7.85 8.54
C SER A 419 -51.55 8.95 8.81
N ALA A 420 -52.63 8.64 9.51
CA ALA A 420 -53.64 9.64 9.90
C ALA A 420 -53.03 10.82 10.69
N ALA A 421 -51.97 10.55 11.47
CA ALA A 421 -51.21 11.59 12.16
C ALA A 421 -50.52 12.57 11.20
N MET A 422 -49.86 12.06 10.15
CA MET A 422 -49.26 12.91 9.12
C MET A 422 -50.32 13.67 8.31
N ALA A 423 -51.47 13.03 8.04
CA ALA A 423 -52.57 13.67 7.31
C ALA A 423 -53.18 14.86 8.05
N SER A 424 -53.08 14.89 9.38
CA SER A 424 -53.66 15.96 10.21
C SER A 424 -52.88 17.29 10.19
N VAL A 425 -51.66 17.32 9.67
CA VAL A 425 -50.78 18.50 9.68
C VAL A 425 -50.18 18.71 8.31
N ALA A 426 -50.51 19.85 7.70
CA ALA A 426 -49.98 20.22 6.39
C ALA A 426 -48.47 20.58 6.48
N PRO A 427 -47.63 20.15 5.51
CA PRO A 427 -46.24 20.58 5.41
C PRO A 427 -46.10 22.12 5.30
N PRO A 428 -44.94 22.71 5.65
CA PRO A 428 -44.73 24.17 5.52
C PRO A 428 -44.88 24.61 4.06
N LYS A 429 -45.35 25.83 3.79
CA LYS A 429 -45.49 26.34 2.42
C LYS A 429 -44.10 26.66 1.84
N PRO A 430 -43.65 25.98 0.77
CA PRO A 430 -42.33 26.22 0.20
C PRO A 430 -42.32 27.48 -0.66
N SER A 431 -41.18 28.16 -0.67
CA SER A 431 -40.89 29.35 -1.47
C SER A 431 -40.03 29.03 -2.71
N TYR A 432 -39.21 27.99 -2.64
CA TYR A 432 -38.27 27.56 -3.67
C TYR A 432 -38.97 27.10 -4.95
N ARG A 433 -38.49 27.60 -6.10
CA ARG A 433 -38.99 27.25 -7.43
C ARG A 433 -37.86 26.56 -8.22
N PRO A 434 -37.89 25.22 -8.39
CA PRO A 434 -36.83 24.52 -9.11
C PRO A 434 -36.85 24.84 -10.61
N MET A 435 -35.67 24.95 -11.20
CA MET A 435 -35.47 25.05 -12.65
C MET A 435 -35.36 23.63 -13.23
N LEU A 436 -36.37 23.19 -13.98
CA LEU A 436 -36.48 21.81 -14.46
C LEU A 436 -36.78 21.78 -15.96
N PRO A 437 -36.50 20.67 -16.67
CA PRO A 437 -36.89 20.53 -18.07
C PRO A 437 -38.40 20.77 -18.28
N ALA A 438 -38.78 21.37 -19.40
CA ALA A 438 -40.18 21.74 -19.68
C ALA A 438 -41.16 20.56 -19.65
N ASP A 439 -40.68 19.34 -19.91
CA ASP A 439 -41.46 18.10 -19.92
C ASP A 439 -41.47 17.37 -18.56
N ILE A 440 -40.95 17.97 -17.49
CA ILE A 440 -40.82 17.29 -16.19
C ILE A 440 -42.17 16.83 -15.62
N ARG A 441 -43.26 17.55 -15.92
CA ARG A 441 -44.62 17.22 -15.47
C ARG A 441 -45.18 15.93 -16.08
N THR A 442 -44.62 15.47 -17.21
CA THR A 442 -44.96 14.16 -17.82
C THR A 442 -44.02 13.04 -17.37
N ARG A 443 -42.92 13.37 -16.68
CA ARG A 443 -41.91 12.41 -16.22
C ARG A 443 -42.07 12.06 -14.74
N LEU A 444 -42.52 13.01 -13.94
CA LEU A 444 -42.68 12.88 -12.49
C LEU A 444 -44.12 13.16 -12.08
N SER A 445 -44.60 12.37 -11.14
CA SER A 445 -45.88 12.59 -10.49
C SER A 445 -45.86 13.81 -9.55
N ASN A 446 -47.04 14.28 -9.18
CA ASN A 446 -47.22 15.38 -8.24
C ASN A 446 -46.46 15.18 -6.90
N ALA A 447 -46.48 13.98 -6.32
CA ALA A 447 -45.79 13.66 -5.07
C ALA A 447 -44.25 13.68 -5.21
N GLN A 448 -43.74 13.23 -6.35
CA GLN A 448 -42.31 13.30 -6.65
C GLN A 448 -41.85 14.74 -6.89
N LEU A 449 -42.67 15.54 -7.59
CA LEU A 449 -42.39 16.97 -7.79
C LEU A 449 -42.44 17.75 -6.47
N GLU A 450 -43.39 17.44 -5.58
CA GLU A 450 -43.43 18.00 -4.23
C GLU A 450 -42.15 17.70 -3.45
N THR A 451 -41.63 16.47 -3.55
CA THR A 451 -40.35 16.08 -2.93
C THR A 451 -39.19 16.92 -3.46
N VAL A 452 -39.13 17.16 -4.78
CA VAL A 452 -38.09 18.00 -5.40
C VAL A 452 -38.16 19.45 -4.92
N ILE A 453 -39.38 20.00 -4.80
CA ILE A 453 -39.60 21.36 -4.29
C ILE A 453 -39.07 21.49 -2.85
N TYR A 454 -39.45 20.57 -1.95
CA TYR A 454 -39.01 20.62 -0.56
C TYR A 454 -37.52 20.31 -0.38
N ALA A 455 -36.95 19.43 -1.20
CA ALA A 455 -35.51 19.20 -1.21
C ALA A 455 -34.76 20.50 -1.56
N GLY A 456 -35.24 21.23 -2.56
CA GLY A 456 -34.68 22.53 -2.91
C GLY A 456 -34.87 23.60 -1.84
N GLU A 457 -36.04 23.65 -1.17
CA GLU A 457 -36.28 24.56 -0.03
C GLU A 457 -35.22 24.36 1.06
N ALA A 458 -34.94 23.11 1.44
CA ALA A 458 -33.96 22.79 2.47
C ALA A 458 -32.52 23.19 2.10
N HIS A 459 -32.21 23.32 0.80
CA HIS A 459 -30.89 23.71 0.29
C HIS A 459 -30.79 25.17 -0.14
N ALA A 460 -31.89 25.93 -0.08
CA ALA A 460 -31.90 27.37 -0.39
C ALA A 460 -31.33 28.22 0.76
N ASP A 461 -31.30 27.67 1.97
CA ASP A 461 -30.76 28.34 3.14
C ASP A 461 -29.22 28.35 3.14
N HIS A 462 -28.66 29.51 3.51
CA HIS A 462 -27.23 29.63 3.73
C HIS A 462 -26.90 29.17 5.16
N LEU A 463 -25.85 28.38 5.32
CA LEU A 463 -25.34 28.03 6.65
C LEU A 463 -24.92 29.30 7.38
N ALA A 464 -25.41 29.47 8.61
CA ALA A 464 -24.94 30.55 9.48
C ALA A 464 -23.46 30.32 9.81
N GLY A 465 -22.59 31.21 9.32
CA GLY A 465 -21.15 31.14 9.53
C GLY A 465 -20.53 32.52 9.59
N VAL A 466 -19.45 32.63 10.38
CA VAL A 466 -18.58 33.81 10.41
C VAL A 466 -17.18 33.38 10.02
N TRP A 467 -16.49 34.22 9.24
CA TRP A 467 -15.14 33.92 8.81
C TRP A 467 -14.14 34.13 9.96
N THR A 468 -13.09 33.30 10.01
CA THR A 468 -11.97 33.47 10.96
C THR A 468 -10.66 33.35 10.19
N VAL A 469 -9.76 34.31 10.40
CA VAL A 469 -8.39 34.28 9.87
C VAL A 469 -7.48 33.82 10.99
N VAL A 470 -6.67 32.80 10.71
CA VAL A 470 -5.65 32.30 11.63
C VAL A 470 -4.29 32.42 10.96
N ALA A 471 -3.35 33.07 11.61
CA ALA A 471 -1.94 33.05 11.22
C ALA A 471 -1.16 32.19 12.21
N TYR A 472 -0.25 31.36 11.73
CA TYR A 472 0.53 30.46 12.57
C TYR A 472 1.93 30.26 11.97
N SER A 473 2.87 29.80 12.81
CA SER A 473 4.20 29.39 12.34
C SER A 473 4.15 27.95 11.85
N PRO A 474 4.56 27.66 10.60
CA PRO A 474 4.72 26.28 10.14
C PRO A 474 6.05 25.66 10.59
N HIS A 475 6.90 26.42 11.31
CA HIS A 475 8.21 25.95 11.71
C HIS A 475 8.09 24.86 12.80
N PRO A 476 8.71 23.68 12.62
CA PRO A 476 8.67 22.61 13.63
C PRO A 476 9.16 23.11 14.98
N GLY A 477 8.47 22.72 16.07
CA GLY A 477 8.81 23.12 17.43
C GLY A 477 8.39 24.54 17.83
N VAL A 478 7.76 25.31 16.94
CA VAL A 478 7.29 26.67 17.24
C VAL A 478 5.76 26.69 17.36
N GLU A 479 5.26 26.79 18.58
CA GLU A 479 3.83 26.99 18.86
C GLU A 479 3.47 28.48 18.89
N TRP A 480 3.38 29.09 17.71
CA TRP A 480 2.96 30.48 17.55
C TRP A 480 1.72 30.57 16.67
N GLN A 481 0.67 31.23 17.16
CA GLN A 481 -0.56 31.49 16.40
C GLN A 481 -1.28 32.77 16.82
N LEU A 482 -1.99 33.39 15.88
CA LEU A 482 -2.89 34.52 16.08
C LEU A 482 -4.20 34.27 15.33
N SER A 483 -5.32 34.72 15.89
CA SER A 483 -6.66 34.52 15.31
C SER A 483 -7.49 35.80 15.33
N TRP A 484 -8.24 36.02 14.25
CA TRP A 484 -9.18 37.13 14.08
C TRP A 484 -10.49 36.61 13.53
N GLN A 485 -11.56 36.77 14.29
CA GLN A 485 -12.90 36.33 13.91
C GLN A 485 -13.76 37.50 13.46
N GLU A 486 -14.52 37.29 12.39
CA GLU A 486 -15.53 38.22 11.91
C GLU A 486 -16.70 38.30 12.88
N THR A 487 -17.19 39.52 13.13
CA THR A 487 -18.35 39.76 13.99
C THR A 487 -19.30 40.74 13.32
N SER A 488 -20.54 40.80 13.80
CA SER A 488 -21.56 41.73 13.31
C SER A 488 -21.16 43.22 13.39
N LYS A 489 -20.14 43.57 14.18
CA LYS A 489 -19.61 44.93 14.34
C LYS A 489 -18.25 45.13 13.65
N ARG A 490 -17.59 44.06 13.21
CA ARG A 490 -16.22 44.10 12.68
C ARG A 490 -16.09 43.09 11.55
N SER A 491 -16.09 43.61 10.33
CA SER A 491 -15.87 42.84 9.12
C SER A 491 -14.37 42.65 8.85
N LEU A 492 -14.00 41.49 8.28
CA LEU A 492 -12.59 41.14 8.08
C LEU A 492 -11.90 42.01 7.02
N ASP A 493 -12.63 42.48 6.00
CA ASP A 493 -12.14 43.40 4.98
C ASP A 493 -11.59 44.69 5.59
N ARG A 494 -12.24 45.21 6.64
CA ARG A 494 -11.81 46.43 7.35
C ARG A 494 -10.73 46.16 8.38
N ALA A 495 -10.65 44.94 8.91
CA ALA A 495 -9.65 44.53 9.89
C ALA A 495 -8.32 44.09 9.26
N PHE A 496 -8.27 43.87 7.95
CA PHE A 496 -7.10 43.31 7.25
C PHE A 496 -5.82 44.13 7.45
N GLY A 497 -5.92 45.46 7.48
CA GLY A 497 -4.77 46.34 7.76
C GLY A 497 -4.23 46.25 9.20
N GLU A 498 -5.04 45.79 10.16
CA GLU A 498 -4.58 45.46 11.51
C GLU A 498 -3.91 44.08 11.56
N VAL A 499 -4.46 43.11 10.83
CA VAL A 499 -3.86 41.78 10.68
C VAL A 499 -2.44 41.92 10.12
N ILE A 500 -2.25 42.63 9.01
CA ILE A 500 -0.93 42.83 8.39
C ILE A 500 0.04 43.47 9.39
N ARG A 501 -0.35 44.57 10.05
CA ARG A 501 0.52 45.24 11.04
C ARG A 501 0.88 44.34 12.22
N LYS A 502 -0.03 43.47 12.65
CA LYS A 502 0.25 42.48 13.70
C LYS A 502 1.24 41.43 13.23
N LEU A 503 1.11 40.93 12.00
CA LEU A 503 2.06 39.98 11.43
C LEU A 503 3.45 40.59 11.25
N GLU A 504 3.53 41.80 10.68
CA GLU A 504 4.80 42.55 10.53
C GLU A 504 5.46 42.82 11.88
N GLY A 505 4.66 43.13 12.91
CA GLY A 505 5.16 43.35 14.28
C GLY A 505 5.63 42.09 15.00
N SER A 506 5.20 40.90 14.57
CA SER A 506 5.56 39.62 15.19
C SER A 506 6.79 38.95 14.57
N VAL A 507 7.42 39.56 13.56
CA VAL A 507 8.56 38.97 12.84
C VAL A 507 9.74 38.65 13.77
N GLU A 508 10.12 39.57 14.66
CA GLU A 508 11.28 39.35 15.54
C GLU A 508 11.00 38.32 16.64
N GLU A 509 9.76 38.25 17.14
CA GLU A 509 9.32 37.21 18.07
C GLU A 509 9.35 35.83 17.39
N LEU A 510 8.79 35.73 16.18
CA LEU A 510 8.77 34.49 15.40
C LEU A 510 10.18 33.99 15.10
N LYS A 511 11.10 34.86 14.67
CA LYS A 511 12.50 34.51 14.46
C LYS A 511 13.14 33.95 15.73
N ALA A 512 12.96 34.64 16.86
CA ALA A 512 13.53 34.18 18.13
C ALA A 512 12.99 32.80 18.55
N LEU A 513 11.70 32.54 18.30
CA LEU A 513 11.10 31.23 18.56
C LEU A 513 11.63 30.15 17.61
N MET A 514 11.83 30.46 16.32
CA MET A 514 12.41 29.55 15.34
C MET A 514 13.85 29.19 15.69
N ASP A 515 14.68 30.18 16.02
CA ASP A 515 16.07 29.97 16.43
C ASP A 515 16.14 29.08 17.69
N ALA A 516 15.28 29.33 18.68
CA ALA A 516 15.21 28.53 19.90
C ALA A 516 14.76 27.08 19.62
N ALA A 517 13.81 26.87 18.70
CA ALA A 517 13.36 25.54 18.30
C ALA A 517 14.47 24.77 17.57
N ASP A 518 15.23 25.43 16.71
CA ASP A 518 16.40 24.85 16.03
C ASP A 518 17.50 24.45 17.01
N ASP A 519 17.79 25.30 18.00
CA ASP A 519 18.76 25.02 19.06
C ASP A 519 18.34 23.81 19.92
N GLU A 520 17.06 23.72 20.28
CA GLU A 520 16.52 22.59 21.03
C GLU A 520 16.58 21.30 20.20
N ALA A 521 16.21 21.37 18.92
CA ALA A 521 16.30 20.24 17.99
C ALA A 521 17.75 19.76 17.83
N ALA A 522 18.71 20.68 17.70
CA ALA A 522 20.13 20.36 17.65
C ALA A 522 20.63 19.70 18.94
N ARG A 523 20.15 20.14 20.10
CA ARG A 523 20.50 19.53 21.40
C ARG A 523 19.92 18.12 21.54
N LYS A 524 18.64 17.93 21.20
CA LYS A 524 17.99 16.60 21.17
C LYS A 524 18.71 15.65 20.22
N LYS A 525 19.11 16.13 19.04
CA LYS A 525 19.89 15.35 18.07
C LYS A 525 21.24 14.89 18.65
N ARG A 526 21.98 15.79 19.32
CA ARG A 526 23.24 15.42 20.01
C ARG A 526 23.02 14.40 21.12
N GLU A 527 21.97 14.56 21.94
CA GLU A 527 21.61 13.60 22.99
C GLU A 527 21.25 12.23 22.42
N GLN A 528 20.47 12.20 21.34
CA GLN A 528 20.13 10.99 20.61
C GLN A 528 21.39 10.34 20.04
N GLU A 529 22.29 11.09 19.38
CA GLU A 529 23.55 10.57 18.83
C GLU A 529 24.42 9.92 19.92
N LEU A 530 24.52 10.54 21.11
CA LEU A 530 25.24 9.96 22.26
C LEU A 530 24.57 8.69 22.80
N GLN A 531 23.24 8.70 22.92
CA GLN A 531 22.48 7.50 23.32
C GLN A 531 22.66 6.36 22.32
N TRP A 532 22.63 6.67 21.02
CA TRP A 532 22.88 5.75 19.93
C TRP A 532 24.30 5.18 19.95
N GLU A 533 25.30 6.00 20.27
CA GLU A 533 26.68 5.54 20.40
C GLU A 533 26.85 4.59 21.59
N ARG A 534 26.21 4.89 22.73
CA ARG A 534 26.17 4.01 23.90
C ARG A 534 25.49 2.69 23.58
N TRP A 535 24.30 2.75 22.96
CA TRP A 535 23.55 1.58 22.57
C TRP A 535 24.33 0.70 21.57
N ARG A 536 25.00 1.30 20.57
CA ARG A 536 25.87 0.56 19.64
C ARG A 536 27.00 -0.17 20.34
N ARG A 537 27.64 0.45 21.33
CA ARG A 537 28.69 -0.20 22.14
C ARG A 537 28.11 -1.34 23.00
N GLU A 538 26.93 -1.16 23.59
CA GLU A 538 26.26 -2.23 24.35
C GLU A 538 25.86 -3.41 23.47
N GLU A 539 25.33 -3.13 22.28
CA GLU A 539 24.91 -4.17 21.33
C GLU A 539 26.11 -4.91 20.72
N ASP A 540 27.24 -4.24 20.50
CA ASP A 540 28.53 -4.84 20.12
C ASP A 540 29.00 -5.83 21.20
N LYS A 541 28.93 -5.43 22.48
CA LYS A 541 29.25 -6.29 23.63
C LYS A 541 28.31 -7.49 23.73
N ARG A 542 27.00 -7.30 23.50
CA ARG A 542 26.01 -8.40 23.48
C ARG A 542 26.29 -9.38 22.34
N SER A 543 26.63 -8.86 21.17
CA SER A 543 26.93 -9.67 19.98
C SER A 543 28.20 -10.51 20.18
N GLU A 544 29.25 -9.92 20.78
CA GLU A 544 30.47 -10.63 21.17
C GLU A 544 30.17 -11.74 22.19
N ALA A 545 29.42 -11.43 23.25
CA ALA A 545 29.04 -12.41 24.26
C ALA A 545 28.21 -13.56 23.66
N LYS A 546 27.29 -13.24 22.76
CA LYS A 546 26.48 -14.24 22.03
C LYS A 546 27.33 -15.12 21.13
N ALA A 547 28.23 -14.54 20.33
CA ALA A 547 29.13 -15.28 19.46
C ALA A 547 30.03 -16.24 20.23
N ARG A 548 30.50 -15.82 21.41
CA ARG A 548 31.27 -16.67 22.33
C ARG A 548 30.42 -17.83 22.88
N SER A 549 29.20 -17.55 23.32
CA SER A 549 28.27 -18.57 23.82
C SER A 549 27.95 -19.61 22.74
N GLU A 550 27.63 -19.17 21.51
CA GLU A 550 27.30 -20.05 20.39
C GLU A 550 28.51 -20.88 19.92
N SER A 551 29.71 -20.30 19.91
CA SER A 551 30.94 -21.04 19.59
C SER A 551 31.26 -22.12 20.63
N LEU A 552 31.05 -21.83 21.92
CA LEU A 552 31.18 -22.82 23.00
C LEU A 552 30.14 -23.92 22.89
N GLN A 553 28.88 -23.58 22.57
CA GLN A 553 27.83 -24.57 22.36
C GLN A 553 28.16 -25.48 21.18
N GLN A 554 28.60 -24.90 20.05
CA GLN A 554 29.00 -25.68 18.88
C GLN A 554 30.17 -26.63 19.22
N LEU A 555 31.16 -26.16 19.98
CA LEU A 555 32.27 -26.99 20.42
C LEU A 555 31.80 -28.16 21.29
N SER A 556 30.86 -27.91 22.20
CA SER A 556 30.24 -28.96 23.03
C SER A 556 29.51 -29.99 22.18
N ASP A 557 28.76 -29.55 21.18
CA ASP A 557 28.01 -30.44 20.27
C ASP A 557 28.98 -31.31 19.45
N ILE A 558 30.07 -30.71 18.94
CA ILE A 558 31.15 -31.42 18.25
C ILE A 558 31.79 -32.49 19.15
N MET A 559 32.08 -32.17 20.42
CA MET A 559 32.62 -33.16 21.36
C MET A 559 31.65 -34.31 21.63
N ALA A 560 30.35 -34.03 21.70
CA ALA A 560 29.32 -35.06 21.86
C ALA A 560 29.24 -35.97 20.64
N ASP A 561 29.31 -35.42 19.43
CA ASP A 561 29.28 -36.19 18.19
C ASP A 561 30.57 -37.01 17.99
N TRP A 562 31.73 -36.48 18.36
CA TRP A 562 32.97 -37.25 18.40
C TRP A 562 32.85 -38.46 19.35
N THR A 563 32.27 -38.28 20.54
CA THR A 563 32.07 -39.40 21.48
C THR A 563 31.18 -40.51 20.90
N LYS A 564 30.14 -40.14 20.14
CA LYS A 564 29.30 -41.10 19.42
C LYS A 564 30.09 -41.81 18.31
N ALA A 565 30.86 -41.08 17.51
CA ALA A 565 31.69 -41.64 16.44
C ALA A 565 32.72 -42.64 16.98
N LEU A 566 33.38 -42.31 18.10
CA LEU A 566 34.34 -43.20 18.75
C LEU A 566 33.69 -44.49 19.26
N SER A 567 32.46 -44.39 19.79
CA SER A 567 31.69 -45.54 20.25
C SER A 567 31.31 -46.48 19.09
N VAL A 568 30.97 -45.90 17.93
CA VAL A 568 30.70 -46.64 16.69
C VAL A 568 31.96 -47.35 16.20
N GLU A 569 33.11 -46.67 16.13
CA GLU A 569 34.38 -47.28 15.73
C GLU A 569 34.81 -48.40 16.70
N MET A 570 34.69 -48.21 18.02
CA MET A 570 34.97 -49.28 18.99
C MET A 570 34.08 -50.51 18.80
N PHE A 571 32.81 -50.32 18.42
CA PHE A 571 31.92 -51.43 18.09
C PHE A 571 32.44 -52.23 16.89
N PHE A 572 32.88 -51.56 15.82
CA PHE A 572 33.44 -52.23 14.65
C PHE A 572 34.73 -52.99 14.98
N VAL A 573 35.65 -52.37 15.72
CA VAL A 573 36.90 -53.00 16.14
C VAL A 573 36.63 -54.27 16.97
N GLU A 574 35.71 -54.21 17.93
CA GLU A 574 35.36 -55.36 18.76
C GLU A 574 34.61 -56.45 17.94
N ALA A 575 33.72 -56.05 17.02
CA ALA A 575 33.03 -56.97 16.13
C ALA A 575 34.00 -57.72 15.21
N GLU A 576 34.98 -57.03 14.63
CA GLU A 576 36.03 -57.62 13.79
C GLU A 576 36.94 -58.56 14.58
N LYS A 577 37.30 -58.18 15.82
CA LYS A 577 38.10 -59.02 16.72
C LYS A 577 37.37 -60.33 17.08
N ARG A 578 36.08 -60.28 17.39
CA ARG A 578 35.27 -61.48 17.67
C ARG A 578 35.08 -62.34 16.43
N MET A 579 35.04 -61.73 15.26
CA MET A 579 34.98 -62.44 13.98
C MET A 579 36.19 -63.35 13.72
N GLN A 580 37.35 -63.07 14.33
CA GLN A 580 38.53 -63.94 14.23
C GLN A 580 38.31 -65.33 14.85
N MET A 581 37.31 -65.48 15.72
CA MET A 581 36.94 -66.76 16.37
C MET A 581 35.79 -67.48 15.65
N VAL A 582 35.33 -66.98 14.50
CA VAL A 582 34.21 -67.55 13.73
C VAL A 582 34.74 -68.07 12.40
N ASP A 583 34.46 -69.33 12.09
CA ASP A 583 34.95 -70.01 10.88
C ASP A 583 33.81 -70.40 9.91
N GLY A 584 34.17 -70.70 8.66
CA GLY A 584 33.25 -71.20 7.62
C GLY A 584 32.36 -70.12 6.97
N GLU A 585 31.27 -70.55 6.33
CA GLU A 585 30.35 -69.67 5.57
C GLU A 585 29.78 -68.50 6.39
N ARG A 586 29.64 -68.70 7.71
CA ARG A 586 29.14 -67.67 8.63
C ARG A 586 30.08 -66.47 8.72
N ARG A 587 31.40 -66.67 8.64
CA ARG A 587 32.40 -65.60 8.66
C ARG A 587 32.28 -64.71 7.44
N VAL A 588 32.18 -65.32 6.26
CA VAL A 588 32.06 -64.63 4.96
C VAL A 588 30.80 -63.76 4.91
N HIS A 589 29.68 -64.27 5.44
CA HIS A 589 28.44 -63.51 5.53
C HIS A 589 28.55 -62.30 6.48
N LEU A 590 29.16 -62.48 7.65
CA LEU A 590 29.34 -61.40 8.63
C LEU A 590 30.32 -60.32 8.15
N GLU A 591 31.40 -60.70 7.46
CA GLU A 591 32.32 -59.74 6.81
C GLU A 591 31.60 -58.86 5.79
N SER A 592 30.74 -59.45 4.94
CA SER A 592 29.94 -58.71 3.98
C SER A 592 29.00 -57.71 4.67
N ARG A 593 28.36 -58.12 5.77
CA ARG A 593 27.45 -57.28 6.54
C ARG A 593 28.15 -56.13 7.26
N LEU A 594 29.30 -56.37 7.88
CA LEU A 594 30.10 -55.32 8.54
C LEU A 594 30.65 -54.30 7.54
N ARG A 595 31.13 -54.75 6.38
CA ARG A 595 31.59 -53.86 5.31
C ARG A 595 30.46 -52.97 4.79
N LEU A 596 29.25 -53.53 4.60
CA LEU A 596 28.08 -52.74 4.22
C LEU A 596 27.71 -51.72 5.30
N ALA A 597 27.66 -52.13 6.57
CA ALA A 597 27.37 -51.22 7.68
C ALA A 597 28.38 -50.06 7.75
N ARG A 598 29.67 -50.31 7.54
CA ARG A 598 30.70 -49.27 7.51
C ARG A 598 30.52 -48.29 6.35
N SER A 599 30.15 -48.79 5.17
CA SER A 599 29.90 -47.93 4.00
C SER A 599 28.69 -47.00 4.17
N MET A 600 27.74 -47.34 5.04
CA MET A 600 26.54 -46.54 5.29
C MET A 600 26.76 -45.39 6.29
N LEU A 601 27.83 -45.45 7.09
CA LEU A 601 28.04 -44.51 8.20
C LEU A 601 28.85 -43.26 7.82
N GLY A 602 29.35 -43.17 6.58
CA GLY A 602 30.08 -42.01 6.09
C GLY A 602 31.48 -41.87 6.71
N ASP A 603 32.05 -40.66 6.60
CA ASP A 603 33.34 -40.34 7.22
C ASP A 603 33.14 -40.14 8.74
N LEU A 604 33.91 -40.90 9.51
CA LEU A 604 33.90 -40.88 10.97
C LEU A 604 35.18 -40.26 11.54
N ASP A 605 36.00 -39.62 10.70
CA ASP A 605 37.24 -38.97 11.13
C ASP A 605 36.96 -37.88 12.18
N PRO A 606 37.45 -38.05 13.42
CA PRO A 606 37.37 -37.05 14.47
C PRO A 606 37.87 -35.65 14.08
N LEU A 607 38.87 -35.58 13.19
CA LEU A 607 39.48 -34.32 12.78
C LEU A 607 38.56 -33.51 11.87
N SER A 608 37.69 -34.16 11.09
CA SER A 608 36.71 -33.46 10.26
C SER A 608 35.65 -32.72 11.07
N PHE A 609 35.42 -33.09 12.34
CA PHE A 609 34.47 -32.41 13.20
C PHE A 609 35.04 -31.09 13.75
N ILE A 610 36.33 -31.03 14.10
CA ILE A 610 36.94 -29.79 14.59
C ILE A 610 37.15 -28.78 13.46
N GLU A 611 37.35 -29.24 12.22
CA GLU A 611 37.40 -28.38 11.02
C GLU A 611 36.10 -27.60 10.77
N GLN A 612 34.97 -28.07 11.34
CA GLN A 612 33.67 -27.41 11.23
C GLN A 612 33.38 -26.43 12.37
N TRP A 613 34.23 -26.41 13.41
CA TRP A 613 34.09 -25.48 14.51
C TRP A 613 34.44 -24.06 14.06
N VAL A 614 33.61 -23.09 14.42
CA VAL A 614 33.82 -21.68 14.10
C VAL A 614 34.13 -20.92 15.38
N SER A 615 35.29 -20.28 15.42
CA SER A 615 35.77 -19.54 16.61
C SER A 615 34.85 -18.34 16.92
N PRO A 616 34.86 -17.82 18.17
CA PRO A 616 34.15 -16.61 18.50
C PRO A 616 34.55 -15.42 17.60
N GLU A 617 35.84 -15.27 17.29
CA GLU A 617 36.34 -14.17 16.45
C GLU A 617 35.95 -14.32 14.97
N GLU A 618 35.81 -15.56 14.48
CA GLU A 618 35.30 -15.85 13.14
C GLU A 618 33.78 -15.61 13.05
N ARG A 619 33.04 -15.81 14.14
CA ARG A 619 31.59 -15.55 14.23
C ARG A 619 31.27 -14.06 14.35
N TYR A 620 32.05 -13.32 15.13
CA TYR A 620 31.83 -11.89 15.34
C TYR A 620 33.12 -11.16 15.66
N GLN A 621 33.50 -10.23 14.79
CA GLN A 621 34.58 -9.29 15.07
C GLN A 621 34.02 -8.04 15.74
N ARG A 622 34.50 -7.81 16.96
CA ARG A 622 34.16 -6.65 17.78
C ARG A 622 34.50 -5.35 17.04
N LYS A 623 33.59 -4.38 17.09
CA LYS A 623 33.71 -3.13 16.33
C LYS A 623 34.22 -1.96 17.17
N PHE A 624 34.04 -2.01 18.49
CA PHE A 624 34.48 -0.97 19.41
C PHE A 624 35.41 -1.56 20.47
N MET A 625 36.66 -1.10 20.52
CA MET A 625 37.58 -1.46 21.60
C MET A 625 37.07 -0.89 22.94
N ASP A 626 37.34 -1.58 24.06
CA ASP A 626 37.11 -0.96 25.37
C ASP A 626 38.08 0.23 25.53
N GLU A 627 37.55 1.37 25.97
CA GLU A 627 38.32 2.57 26.32
C GLU A 627 39.13 2.39 27.60
#